data_AF-A0AAW6SVV4-F1
#
_entry.id   AF-A0AAW6SVV4-F1
#
_cell.length_a   1.000
_cell.length_b   1.000
_cell.length_c   1.000
_cell.angle_alpha   90.00
_cell.angle_beta   90.00
_cell.angle_gamma   90.00
#
_symmetry.space_group_name_H-M   'P 1'
#
loop_
_entity.id
_entity.type
_entity.pdbx_description
1 polymer ?
#
loop_
_entity_poly.entity_id
_entity_poly.type
_entity_poly.pdbx_seq_one_letter_code
_entity_poly.pdbx_strand_id
1 'polypeptide(L)'
;MESFFGLGTTYMIQYWRSSKDLHSYARNEKHLTPWRNFSKKIGNNDSVGIYHETFKLNNRSYESTGNIPLYGLGKALKHIPIKAEIHSARKRLTNK
;
A
#
# COMPACT_ATOMS: atom_id res chain seq x y z
N MET A 1 3.10 0.96 6.47
CA MET A 1 1.92 1.85 6.41
C MET A 1 2.46 3.24 6.49
N GLU A 2 2.03 4.04 5.53
CA GLU A 2 2.56 5.35 5.22
C GLU A 2 1.35 6.23 5.01
N SER A 3 1.30 7.34 5.75
CA SER A 3 0.20 8.30 5.68
C SER A 3 0.74 9.63 5.21
N PHE A 4 0.05 10.24 4.25
CA PHE A 4 0.38 11.53 3.68
C PHE A 4 -0.80 12.46 3.92
N PHE A 5 -0.54 13.61 4.52
CA PHE A 5 -1.55 14.61 4.83
C PHE A 5 -1.28 15.85 3.99
N GLY A 6 -2.20 16.15 3.08
CA GLY A 6 -2.20 17.38 2.28
C GLY A 6 -3.35 18.30 2.69
N LEU A 7 -3.44 19.44 2.01
CA LEU A 7 -4.58 20.35 2.15
C LEU A 7 -5.79 19.72 1.46
N GLY A 8 -6.74 19.25 2.26
CA GLY A 8 -8.01 18.68 1.76
C GLY A 8 -7.91 17.24 1.22
N THR A 9 -6.74 16.61 1.20
CA THR A 9 -6.59 15.20 0.80
C THR A 9 -5.64 14.48 1.75
N THR A 10 -6.05 13.29 2.18
CA THR A 10 -5.19 12.35 2.93
C THR A 10 -5.04 11.08 2.11
N TYR A 11 -3.81 10.56 2.02
CA TYR A 11 -3.51 9.32 1.33
C TYR A 11 -2.84 8.34 2.28
N MET A 12 -3.20 7.06 2.19
CA MET A 12 -2.64 6.00 3.02
C MET A 12 -2.24 4.80 2.18
N ILE A 13 -0.98 4.38 2.31
CA ILE A 13 -0.46 3.14 1.72
C ILE A 13 -0.36 2.09 2.82
N GLN A 14 -0.84 0.88 2.52
CA GLN A 14 -0.76 -0.27 3.42
C GLN A 14 -0.14 -1.45 2.68
N TYR A 15 0.78 -2.14 3.36
CA TYR A 15 1.41 -3.35 2.83
C TYR A 15 0.90 -4.55 3.60
N TRP A 16 0.38 -5.53 2.86
CA TRP A 16 -0.20 -6.74 3.42
C TRP A 16 0.59 -7.96 2.95
N ARG A 17 0.89 -8.87 3.88
CA ARG A 17 1.56 -10.14 3.58
C ARG A 17 0.68 -11.05 2.71
N SER A 18 -0.63 -10.97 2.88
CA SER A 18 -1.62 -11.75 2.13
C SER A 18 -2.96 -11.04 2.03
N SER A 19 -3.78 -11.41 1.04
CA SER A 19 -5.17 -10.94 0.94
C SER A 19 -6.01 -11.41 2.13
N LYS A 20 -5.69 -12.57 2.71
CA LYS A 20 -6.35 -13.08 3.91
C LYS A 20 -6.12 -12.17 5.11
N ASP A 21 -4.89 -11.69 5.32
CA ASP A 21 -4.58 -10.75 6.40
C ASP A 21 -5.31 -9.42 6.21
N LEU A 22 -5.35 -8.90 4.98
CA LEU A 22 -6.13 -7.70 4.64
C LEU A 22 -7.62 -7.90 4.96
N HIS A 23 -8.21 -9.00 4.51
CA HIS A 23 -9.62 -9.31 4.75
C HIS A 23 -9.97 -9.55 6.22
N SER A 24 -9.04 -10.12 6.99
CA SER A 24 -9.17 -10.28 8.43
C SER A 24 -9.17 -8.92 9.13
N TYR A 25 -8.23 -8.05 8.77
CA TYR A 25 -8.18 -6.69 9.31
C TYR A 25 -9.41 -5.86 8.92
N ALA A 26 -9.86 -5.95 7.68
CA ALA A 26 -11.05 -5.23 7.21
C ALA A 26 -12.33 -5.63 7.96
N ARG A 27 -12.36 -6.84 8.55
CA ARG A 27 -13.46 -7.34 9.38
C ARG A 27 -13.22 -7.17 10.88
N ASN A 28 -12.07 -6.64 11.28
CA ASN A 28 -11.75 -6.40 12.68
C ASN A 28 -12.49 -5.14 13.17
N GLU A 29 -12.89 -5.12 14.44
CA GLU A 29 -13.55 -3.97 15.07
C GLU A 29 -12.77 -2.65 14.95
N LYS A 30 -11.43 -2.72 14.98
CA LYS A 30 -10.56 -1.54 14.78
C LYS A 30 -10.75 -0.87 13.42
N HIS A 31 -11.25 -1.59 12.41
CA HIS A 31 -11.58 -1.04 11.10
C HIS A 31 -13.09 -0.87 10.90
N LEU A 32 -13.89 -1.89 11.25
CA LEU A 32 -15.34 -1.89 11.02
C LEU A 32 -16.07 -0.79 11.79
N THR A 33 -15.70 -0.54 13.05
CA THR A 33 -16.39 0.47 13.86
C THR A 33 -16.19 1.89 13.30
N PRO A 34 -14.95 2.34 13.02
CA PRO A 34 -14.73 3.61 12.34
C PRO A 34 -15.40 3.69 10.96
N TRP A 35 -15.34 2.61 10.17
CA TRP A 35 -15.96 2.57 8.84
C TRP A 35 -17.48 2.74 8.93
N ARG A 36 -18.15 2.01 9.82
CA ARG A 36 -19.60 2.16 10.06
C ARG A 36 -19.96 3.58 10.50
N ASN A 37 -19.17 4.17 11.39
CA ASN A 37 -19.40 5.54 11.86
C ASN A 37 -19.20 6.56 10.72
N PHE A 38 -18.19 6.37 9.88
CA PHE A 38 -17.98 7.17 8.68
C PHE A 38 -19.16 7.05 7.72
N SER A 39 -19.57 5.83 7.36
CA SER A 39 -20.69 5.59 6.45
C SER A 39 -22.01 6.18 6.96
N LYS A 40 -22.25 6.14 8.28
CA LYS A 40 -23.42 6.80 8.89
C LYS A 40 -23.36 8.33 8.79
N LYS A 41 -22.18 8.93 8.95
CA LYS A 41 -21.99 10.39 8.90
C LYS A 41 -22.06 10.93 7.48
N ILE A 42 -21.49 10.21 6.50
CA ILE A 42 -21.49 10.66 5.11
C ILE A 42 -22.91 10.57 4.53
N GLY A 43 -23.67 9.49 4.77
CA GLY A 43 -25.04 9.36 4.26
C GLY A 43 -25.13 9.67 2.76
N ASN A 44 -25.96 10.67 2.40
CA ASN A 44 -26.12 11.18 1.03
C ASN A 44 -25.34 12.49 0.76
N ASN A 45 -24.32 12.80 1.57
CA ASN A 45 -23.50 14.00 1.47
C ASN A 45 -22.24 13.73 0.61
N ASP A 46 -21.85 14.69 -0.22
CA ASP A 46 -20.68 14.64 -1.11
C ASP A 46 -19.45 15.42 -0.58
N SER A 47 -19.50 15.90 0.67
CA SER A 47 -18.43 16.68 1.30
C SER A 47 -17.07 15.97 1.42
N VAL A 48 -17.03 14.63 1.44
CA VAL A 48 -15.80 13.84 1.55
C VAL A 48 -15.86 12.61 0.65
N GLY A 49 -14.97 12.53 -0.33
CA GLY A 49 -14.79 11.36 -1.19
C GLY A 49 -13.81 10.34 -0.59
N ILE A 50 -14.05 9.06 -0.85
CA ILE A 50 -13.11 7.96 -0.57
C ILE A 50 -12.94 7.12 -1.83
N TYR A 51 -11.69 6.82 -2.16
CA TYR A 51 -11.34 5.78 -3.12
C TYR A 51 -10.29 4.86 -2.49
N HIS A 52 -10.21 3.62 -2.97
CA HIS A 52 -9.12 2.72 -2.65
C HIS A 52 -8.78 1.86 -3.86
N GLU A 53 -7.51 1.50 -3.97
CA GLU A 53 -7.03 0.54 -4.96
C GLU A 53 -6.23 -0.54 -4.24
N THR A 54 -6.40 -1.79 -4.67
CA THR A 54 -5.68 -2.93 -4.09
C THR A 54 -4.94 -3.68 -5.18
N PHE A 55 -3.62 -3.73 -5.07
CA PHE A 55 -2.75 -4.42 -6.02
C PHE A 55 -2.17 -5.68 -5.39
N LYS A 56 -2.46 -6.84 -5.98
CA LYS A 56 -1.82 -8.10 -5.60
C LYS A 56 -0.49 -8.23 -6.33
N LEU A 57 0.60 -8.05 -5.60
CA LEU A 57 1.95 -8.21 -6.16
C LEU A 57 2.34 -9.70 -6.17
N ASN A 58 3.01 -10.12 -7.24
CA ASN A 58 3.74 -11.38 -7.29
C ASN A 58 5.25 -11.10 -7.32
N ASN A 59 6.09 -12.14 -7.17
CA ASN A 59 7.54 -11.97 -7.06
C ASN A 59 8.20 -11.24 -8.26
N ARG A 60 7.49 -11.12 -9.39
CA ARG A 60 8.00 -10.55 -10.65
C ARG A 60 7.32 -9.25 -11.08
N SER A 61 6.33 -8.75 -10.33
CA SER A 61 5.49 -7.63 -10.76
C SER A 61 5.80 -6.31 -10.04
N TYR A 62 6.95 -6.20 -9.37
CA TYR A 62 7.32 -4.97 -8.64
C TYR A 62 8.84 -4.77 -8.56
N GLU A 63 9.22 -3.50 -8.50
CA GLU A 63 10.53 -3.04 -8.09
C GLU A 63 10.42 -1.77 -7.23
N SER A 64 11.42 -1.50 -6.42
CA SER A 64 11.51 -0.29 -5.62
C SER A 64 12.98 0.07 -5.46
N THR A 65 13.38 1.23 -5.97
CA THR A 65 14.76 1.71 -5.95
C THR A 65 14.79 3.19 -5.58
N GLY A 66 15.78 3.62 -4.81
CA GLY A 66 15.95 5.03 -4.46
C GLY A 66 17.15 5.25 -3.55
N ASN A 67 17.68 6.47 -3.52
CA ASN A 67 18.79 6.87 -2.64
C ASN A 67 18.26 7.53 -1.35
N ILE A 68 17.33 6.84 -0.69
CA ILE A 68 16.69 7.29 0.54
C ILE A 68 16.67 6.14 1.57
N PRO A 69 16.45 6.42 2.86
CA PRO A 69 16.22 5.37 3.85
C PRO A 69 15.11 4.39 3.42
N LEU A 70 15.13 3.16 3.97
CA LEU A 70 14.15 2.13 3.62
C LEU A 70 12.72 2.64 3.78
N TYR A 71 12.04 2.74 2.64
CA TYR A 71 10.70 3.27 2.53
C TYR A 71 9.83 2.36 1.64
N GLY A 72 8.52 2.46 1.82
CA GLY A 72 7.54 1.73 1.03
C GLY A 72 7.81 0.22 0.98
N LEU A 73 7.84 -0.35 -0.23
CA LEU A 73 8.13 -1.78 -0.44
C LEU A 73 9.50 -2.22 0.11
N GLY A 74 10.49 -1.31 0.17
CA GLY A 74 11.80 -1.60 0.76
C GLY A 74 11.75 -1.82 2.28
N LYS A 75 10.72 -1.30 2.96
CA LYS A 75 10.44 -1.58 4.38
C LYS A 75 9.52 -2.79 4.56
N ALA A 76 8.61 -3.02 3.62
CA ALA A 76 7.64 -4.10 3.68
C ALA A 76 8.21 -5.48 3.29
N LEU A 77 9.25 -5.50 2.45
CA LEU A 77 9.87 -6.70 1.89
C LEU A 77 11.39 -6.70 2.13
N LYS A 78 12.04 -7.81 1.83
CA LYS A 78 13.50 -7.92 1.94
C LYS A 78 14.19 -6.98 0.94
N HIS A 79 14.93 -6.01 1.44
CA HIS A 79 15.82 -5.17 0.65
C HIS A 79 17.03 -5.97 0.16
N ILE A 80 17.40 -5.79 -1.12
CA ILE A 80 18.55 -6.46 -1.75
C ILE A 80 19.42 -5.45 -2.50
N PRO A 81 20.75 -5.61 -2.51
CA PRO A 81 21.63 -4.74 -3.27
C PRO A 81 21.43 -4.93 -4.78
N ILE A 82 21.51 -3.83 -5.54
CA ILE A 82 21.51 -3.87 -7.00
C ILE A 82 22.90 -4.28 -7.48
N LYS A 83 22.96 -5.40 -8.20
CA LYS A 83 24.17 -5.92 -8.85
C LYS A 83 24.13 -5.68 -10.36
N ALA A 84 25.25 -5.90 -11.05
CA ALA A 84 25.37 -5.69 -12.50
C ALA A 84 24.32 -6.48 -13.30
N GLU A 85 23.95 -7.69 -12.85
CA GLU A 85 22.98 -8.57 -13.51
C GLU A 85 21.54 -8.01 -13.47
N ILE A 86 21.24 -7.14 -12.50
CA ILE A 86 19.91 -6.56 -12.24
C ILE A 86 19.92 -5.03 -12.23
N HIS A 87 20.88 -4.41 -12.92
CA HIS A 87 21.07 -2.96 -12.91
C HIS A 87 19.89 -2.18 -13.54
N SER A 88 19.22 -2.74 -14.54
CA SER A 88 18.05 -2.12 -15.20
C SER A 88 16.71 -2.57 -14.60
N ALA A 89 15.70 -1.71 -14.66
CA ALA A 89 14.32 -2.02 -14.27
C ALA A 89 13.78 -3.28 -14.96
N ARG A 90 13.95 -3.37 -16.28
CA ARG A 90 13.54 -4.54 -17.08
C ARG A 90 14.12 -5.83 -16.49
N LYS A 91 15.43 -5.88 -16.27
CA LYS A 91 16.09 -7.05 -15.68
C LYS A 91 15.58 -7.37 -14.27
N ARG A 92 15.26 -6.39 -13.41
CA ARG A 92 14.69 -6.64 -12.06
C ARG A 92 13.28 -7.21 -12.08
N LEU A 93 12.48 -6.85 -13.09
CA LEU A 93 11.12 -7.34 -13.26
C LEU A 93 11.07 -8.70 -13.97
N THR A 94 12.04 -9.01 -14.82
CA THR A 94 12.07 -10.29 -15.58
C THR A 94 12.96 -11.37 -14.97
N ASN A 95 14.07 -11.01 -14.32
CA ASN A 95 15.10 -11.94 -13.82
C ASN A 95 15.17 -11.93 -12.28
N LYS A 96 14.26 -12.67 -11.64
CA LYS A 96 14.37 -13.05 -10.23
C LYS A 96 14.21 -14.55 -10.08
#